data_AF-A0A398B1D8-F1
#
_entry.id   AF-A0A398B1D8-F1
#
_cell.length_a   1.000
_cell.length_b   1.000
_cell.length_c   1.000
_cell.angle_alpha   90.00
_cell.angle_beta   90.00
_cell.angle_gamma   90.00
#
_symmetry.space_group_name_H-M   'P 1'
#
loop_
_entity.id
_entity.type
_entity.pdbx_description
1 polymer ?
#
loop_
_entity_poly.entity_id
_entity_poly.type
_entity_poly.pdbx_seq_one_letter_code
_entity_poly.pdbx_strand_id
1 'polypeptide(L)'
;MIKIVGFTLAISVWTFIAYLFTGIDIPIPSSYISLVILTNAIFALFSIFVQRFVIILYEVNVFEEPKSIGDFFFKYFAILSSGVNYYTQNVFNRLPLVVNKLASIIFFVFLVVIGTGIMSIFN
;
A
#
# COMPACT_ATOMS: atom_id res chain seq x y z
N MET A 1 -19.63 -8.69 14.75
CA MET A 1 -19.54 -7.25 15.07
C MET A 1 -18.11 -6.72 15.02
N ILE A 2 -17.15 -7.29 15.75
CA ILE A 2 -15.75 -6.84 15.81
C ILE A 2 -15.11 -6.63 14.42
N LYS A 3 -15.32 -7.56 13.47
CA LYS A 3 -14.87 -7.43 12.07
C LYS A 3 -15.38 -6.15 11.37
N ILE A 4 -16.68 -5.87 11.50
CA ILE A 4 -17.31 -4.70 10.88
C ILE A 4 -16.76 -3.43 11.50
N VAL A 5 -16.62 -3.40 12.83
CA VAL A 5 -16.05 -2.24 13.54
C VAL A 5 -14.62 -1.97 13.08
N GLY A 6 -13.75 -2.99 13.02
CA GLY A 6 -12.39 -2.84 12.54
C GLY A 6 -12.31 -2.38 11.09
N PHE A 7 -13.19 -2.90 10.22
CA PHE A 7 -13.30 -2.45 8.83
C PHE A 7 -13.72 -0.98 8.72
N THR A 8 -14.77 -0.58 9.43
CA THR A 8 -15.26 0.80 9.45
C THR A 8 -14.19 1.75 9.96
N LEU A 9 -13.44 1.38 11.00
CA LEU A 9 -12.32 2.18 11.50
C LEU A 9 -11.22 2.33 10.44
N ALA A 10 -10.84 1.24 9.76
CA ALA A 10 -9.81 1.26 8.74
C ALA A 10 -10.21 2.17 7.55
N ILE A 11 -11.45 2.06 7.09
CA ILE A 11 -11.97 2.93 6.02
C ILE A 11 -12.04 4.38 6.48
N SER A 12 -12.56 4.66 7.69
CA SER A 12 -12.64 6.04 8.18
C SER A 12 -11.26 6.72 8.25
N VAL A 13 -10.24 6.01 8.74
CA VAL A 13 -8.86 6.52 8.73
C VAL A 13 -8.33 6.68 7.31
N TRP A 14 -8.59 5.72 6.42
CA TRP A 14 -8.17 5.79 5.02
C TRP A 14 -8.80 6.98 4.28
N THR A 15 -10.10 7.21 4.48
CA THR A 15 -10.85 8.35 3.97
C THR A 15 -10.33 9.67 4.55
N PHE A 16 -10.01 9.72 5.84
CA PHE A 16 -9.43 10.91 6.46
C PHE A 16 -8.08 11.26 5.83
N ILE A 17 -7.21 10.29 5.60
CA ILE A 17 -5.93 10.52 4.91
C ILE A 17 -6.16 10.94 3.46
N ALA A 18 -7.08 10.28 2.75
CA ALA A 18 -7.41 10.61 1.37
C ALA A 18 -8.01 12.03 1.23
N TYR A 19 -8.69 12.54 2.26
CA TYR A 19 -9.20 13.91 2.30
C TYR A 19 -8.06 14.95 2.27
N LEU A 20 -6.89 14.65 2.86
CA LEU A 20 -5.74 15.58 2.85
C LEU A 20 -5.23 15.90 1.44
N PHE A 21 -5.48 15.03 0.46
CA PHE A 21 -5.07 15.22 -0.93
C PHE A 21 -5.93 16.27 -1.66
N THR A 22 -7.09 16.65 -1.09
CA THR A 22 -7.87 17.78 -1.63
C THR A 22 -7.13 19.11 -1.51
N GLY A 23 -6.14 19.21 -0.60
CA GLY A 23 -5.29 20.41 -0.49
C GLY A 23 -4.24 20.55 -1.59
N ILE A 24 -4.09 19.54 -2.45
CA ILE A 24 -3.26 19.56 -3.67
C ILE A 24 -4.11 19.29 -4.92
N ASP A 25 -5.38 19.72 -4.87
CA ASP A 25 -6.35 19.68 -5.98
C ASP A 25 -6.72 18.28 -6.51
N ILE A 26 -6.46 17.21 -5.75
CA ILE A 26 -6.90 15.85 -6.10
C ILE A 26 -8.25 15.56 -5.41
N PRO A 27 -9.37 15.51 -6.16
CA PRO A 27 -10.69 15.32 -5.57
C PRO A 27 -10.93 13.88 -5.09
N ILE A 28 -11.87 13.71 -4.16
CA ILE A 28 -12.45 12.40 -3.85
C ILE A 28 -13.41 12.01 -5.00
N PRO A 29 -13.36 10.78 -5.55
CA PRO A 29 -12.66 9.59 -5.04
C PRO A 29 -11.24 9.35 -5.60
N SER A 30 -10.74 10.18 -6.51
CA SER A 30 -9.41 10.02 -7.13
C SER A 30 -8.26 10.04 -6.12
N SER A 31 -8.43 10.73 -4.98
CA SER A 31 -7.47 10.72 -3.88
C SER A 31 -7.25 9.35 -3.25
N TYR A 32 -8.23 8.43 -3.29
CA TYR A 32 -8.04 7.06 -2.83
C TYR A 32 -7.00 6.32 -3.67
N ILE A 33 -7.06 6.48 -4.99
CA ILE A 33 -6.10 5.86 -5.92
C ILE A 33 -4.71 6.43 -5.68
N SER A 34 -4.62 7.76 -5.52
CA SER A 34 -3.37 8.46 -5.22
C SER A 34 -2.74 7.97 -3.92
N LEU A 35 -3.55 7.76 -2.88
CA LEU A 35 -3.10 7.25 -1.60
C LEU A 35 -2.65 5.78 -1.67
N VAL A 36 -3.35 4.93 -2.43
CA VAL A 36 -2.91 3.54 -2.70
C VAL A 36 -1.54 3.56 -3.39
N ILE A 37 -1.36 4.39 -4.41
CA ILE A 37 -0.07 4.48 -5.14
C ILE A 37 1.03 4.98 -4.22
N LEU A 38 0.80 6.04 -3.46
CA LEU A 38 1.78 6.61 -2.54
C LEU A 38 2.23 5.58 -1.49
N THR A 39 1.27 4.93 -0.82
CA THR A 39 1.57 3.94 0.21
C THR A 39 2.32 2.74 -0.37
N ASN A 40 1.90 2.22 -1.53
CA ASN A 40 2.64 1.15 -2.22
C ASN A 40 4.02 1.61 -2.70
N ALA A 41 4.22 2.87 -3.09
CA ALA A 41 5.53 3.41 -3.46
C ALA A 41 6.47 3.46 -2.25
N ILE A 42 5.96 3.84 -1.07
CA ILE A 42 6.72 3.79 0.19
C ILE A 42 7.17 2.35 0.49
N PHE A 43 6.25 1.38 0.40
CA PHE A 43 6.60 -0.02 0.62
C PHE A 43 7.52 -0.60 -0.46
N ALA A 44 7.40 -0.17 -1.71
CA ALA A 44 8.29 -0.55 -2.80
C ALA A 44 9.71 -0.02 -2.57
N LEU A 45 9.85 1.23 -2.11
CA LEU A 45 11.14 1.82 -1.70
C LEU A 45 11.81 0.97 -0.61
N PHE A 46 11.09 0.63 0.45
CA PHE A 46 11.61 -0.24 1.49
C PHE A 46 11.97 -1.64 0.96
N SER A 47 11.19 -2.17 0.01
CA SER A 47 11.41 -3.50 -0.55
C SER A 47 12.74 -3.61 -1.33
N ILE A 48 13.25 -2.50 -1.88
CA ILE A 48 14.58 -2.46 -2.50
C ILE A 48 15.65 -2.92 -1.50
N PHE A 49 15.56 -2.51 -0.24
CA PHE A 49 16.54 -2.86 0.79
C PHE A 49 16.15 -4.11 1.57
N VAL A 50 14.90 -4.17 2.06
CA VAL A 50 14.43 -5.15 3.05
C VAL A 50 13.15 -5.88 2.62
N GLN A 51 13.08 -6.32 1.36
CA GLN A 51 11.94 -7.03 0.76
C GLN A 51 11.29 -8.10 1.65
N ARG A 52 12.09 -9.00 2.24
CA ARG A 52 11.56 -10.10 3.07
C ARG A 52 10.81 -9.58 4.30
N PHE A 53 11.29 -8.50 4.90
CA PHE A 53 10.63 -7.89 6.05
C PHE A 53 9.29 -7.28 5.63
N VAL A 54 9.24 -6.60 4.49
CA VAL A 54 7.99 -6.01 3.96
C VAL A 54 6.95 -7.08 3.64
N ILE A 55 7.38 -8.23 3.07
CA ILE A 55 6.50 -9.38 2.81
C ILE A 55 5.94 -9.92 4.13
N ILE A 56 6.80 -10.23 5.11
CA ILE A 56 6.38 -10.76 6.42
C ILE A 56 5.42 -9.80 7.14
N LEU A 57 5.69 -8.50 7.09
CA LEU A 57 4.83 -7.48 7.70
C LEU A 57 3.40 -7.56 7.16
N TYR A 58 3.24 -7.75 5.85
CA TYR A 58 1.92 -7.96 5.25
C TYR A 58 1.30 -9.28 5.70
N GLU A 59 2.07 -10.37 5.68
CA GLU A 59 1.57 -11.71 6.02
C GLU A 59 1.02 -11.78 7.45
N VAL A 60 1.76 -11.21 8.41
CA VAL A 60 1.36 -11.17 9.83
C VAL A 60 0.07 -10.36 10.01
N ASN A 61 -0.10 -9.25 9.29
CA ASN A 61 -1.31 -8.43 9.41
C ASN A 61 -2.51 -9.03 8.68
N VAL A 62 -2.31 -9.79 7.60
CA VAL A 62 -3.38 -10.16 6.67
C VAL A 62 -3.79 -11.63 6.76
N PHE A 63 -2.83 -12.55 6.89
CA PHE A 63 -3.12 -13.99 6.86
C PHE A 63 -3.28 -14.62 8.23
N GLU A 64 -2.69 -14.04 9.28
CA GLU A 64 -2.95 -14.51 10.64
C GLU A 64 -4.43 -14.30 11.02
N GLU A 65 -4.92 -15.18 11.90
CA GLU A 65 -6.31 -15.14 12.35
C GLU A 65 -6.53 -13.94 13.29
N PRO A 66 -7.37 -12.95 12.89
CA PRO A 66 -7.60 -11.76 13.71
C PRO A 66 -8.48 -12.10 14.91
N LYS A 67 -8.03 -11.72 16.11
CA LYS A 67 -8.70 -11.98 17.39
C LYS A 67 -9.32 -10.72 18.00
N SER A 68 -8.84 -9.54 17.62
CA SER A 68 -9.23 -8.25 18.17
C SER A 68 -9.75 -7.26 17.11
N ILE A 69 -10.40 -6.17 17.56
CA ILE A 69 -10.77 -5.06 16.67
C ILE A 69 -9.52 -4.45 16.01
N GLY A 70 -8.43 -4.33 16.77
CA GLY A 70 -7.15 -3.84 16.26
C GLY A 70 -6.60 -4.71 15.14
N ASP A 71 -6.68 -6.04 15.29
CA ASP A 71 -6.20 -6.98 14.28
C ASP A 71 -7.01 -6.82 12.98
N PHE A 72 -8.34 -6.69 13.08
CA PHE A 72 -9.16 -6.38 11.91
C PHE A 72 -8.82 -5.01 11.30
N PHE A 73 -8.62 -3.98 12.11
CA PHE A 73 -8.22 -2.65 11.64
C PHE A 73 -6.91 -2.72 10.85
N PHE A 74 -5.84 -3.28 11.42
CA PHE A 74 -4.54 -3.39 10.76
C PHE A 74 -4.58 -4.31 9.55
N LYS A 75 -5.37 -5.39 9.59
CA LYS A 75 -5.61 -6.25 8.42
C LYS A 75 -6.17 -5.47 7.24
N TYR A 76 -7.25 -4.73 7.45
CA TYR A 76 -7.86 -3.94 6.37
C TYR A 76 -6.98 -2.78 5.93
N PHE A 77 -6.28 -2.14 6.87
CA PHE A 77 -5.35 -1.07 6.57
C PHE A 77 -4.15 -1.57 5.74
N ALA A 78 -3.60 -2.74 6.06
CA ALA A 78 -2.52 -3.37 5.30
C ALA A 78 -2.95 -3.74 3.89
N ILE A 79 -4.17 -4.27 3.71
CA ILE A 79 -4.76 -4.56 2.40
C ILE A 79 -4.81 -3.29 1.53
N LEU A 80 -5.30 -2.18 2.08
CA LEU A 80 -5.43 -0.90 1.36
C LEU A 80 -4.06 -0.28 1.02
N SER A 81 -3.12 -0.30 1.98
CA SER A 81 -1.85 0.43 1.88
C SER A 81 -0.74 -0.31 1.14
N SER A 82 -0.70 -1.64 1.22
CA SER A 82 0.48 -2.41 0.81
C SER A 82 0.18 -3.69 0.04
N GLY A 83 -1.10 -3.98 -0.22
CA GLY A 83 -1.51 -5.20 -0.93
C GLY A 83 -0.86 -5.34 -2.31
N VAL A 84 -0.82 -4.27 -3.11
CA VAL A 84 -0.22 -4.31 -4.45
C VAL A 84 1.28 -4.60 -4.36
N ASN A 85 1.99 -3.93 -3.44
CA ASN A 85 3.40 -4.16 -3.21
C ASN A 85 3.65 -5.59 -2.74
N TYR A 86 2.88 -6.12 -1.77
CA TYR A 86 3.05 -7.49 -1.29
C TYR A 86 3.00 -8.51 -2.44
N TYR A 87 1.95 -8.51 -3.25
CA TYR A 87 1.82 -9.49 -4.34
C TYR A 87 2.92 -9.32 -5.39
N THR A 88 3.30 -8.08 -5.71
CA THR A 88 4.39 -7.79 -6.66
C THR A 88 5.74 -8.28 -6.14
N GLN A 89 6.08 -7.95 -4.89
CA GLN A 89 7.35 -8.38 -4.29
C GLN A 89 7.40 -9.89 -4.08
N ASN A 90 6.27 -10.55 -3.79
CA ASN A 90 6.21 -12.00 -3.67
C ASN A 90 6.51 -12.70 -5.02
N VAL A 91 6.10 -12.10 -6.14
CA VAL A 91 6.50 -12.56 -7.48
C VAL A 91 8.00 -12.34 -7.71
N PHE A 92 8.52 -11.15 -7.40
CA PHE A 92 9.94 -10.82 -7.59
C PHE A 92 10.87 -11.65 -6.70
N ASN A 93 10.41 -12.07 -5.52
CA ASN A 93 11.17 -12.90 -4.59
C ASN A 93 11.53 -14.29 -5.17
N ARG A 94 10.87 -14.71 -6.25
CA ARG A 94 11.18 -15.94 -6.99
C ARG A 94 12.33 -15.77 -8.01
N LEU A 95 12.74 -14.52 -8.28
CA LEU A 95 13.79 -14.20 -9.23
C LEU A 95 15.18 -14.28 -8.57
N PRO A 96 16.26 -14.49 -9.35
CA PRO A 96 17.63 -14.36 -8.85
C PRO A 96 17.87 -12.99 -8.22
N LEU A 97 18.75 -12.93 -7.21
CA LEU A 97 18.94 -11.76 -6.34
C LEU A 97 19.08 -10.43 -7.09
N VAL A 98 19.92 -10.39 -8.12
CA VAL A 98 20.15 -9.15 -8.90
C VAL A 98 18.89 -8.72 -9.66
N VAL A 99 18.23 -9.69 -10.32
CA VAL A 99 17.02 -9.43 -11.13
C VAL A 99 15.86 -9.00 -10.25
N ASN A 100 15.71 -9.63 -9.08
CA ASN A 100 14.73 -9.25 -8.06
C ASN A 100 14.92 -7.77 -7.64
N LYS A 101 16.14 -7.37 -7.28
CA LYS A 101 16.42 -5.98 -6.87
C LYS A 101 16.17 -4.97 -7.98
N LEU A 102 16.58 -5.28 -9.21
CA LEU A 102 16.28 -4.43 -10.37
C LEU A 102 14.77 -4.32 -10.60
N ALA A 103 14.02 -5.42 -10.50
CA ALA A 103 12.58 -5.41 -10.64
C ALA A 103 11.89 -4.55 -9.55
N SER A 104 12.33 -4.64 -8.29
CA SER A 104 11.83 -3.79 -7.20
C SER A 104 12.10 -2.31 -7.46
N ILE A 105 13.28 -1.95 -7.98
CA ILE A 105 13.63 -0.57 -8.36
C ILE A 105 12.72 -0.08 -9.50
N ILE A 106 12.56 -0.88 -10.56
CA ILE A 106 11.69 -0.55 -11.69
C ILE A 106 10.25 -0.35 -11.22
N PHE A 107 9.75 -1.22 -10.34
CA PHE A 107 8.41 -1.10 -9.78
C PHE A 107 8.24 0.17 -8.94
N PHE A 108 9.22 0.52 -8.11
CA PHE A 108 9.19 1.79 -7.38
C PHE A 108 9.14 2.99 -8.33
N VAL A 109 10.02 3.03 -9.35
CA VAL A 109 10.03 4.11 -10.34
C VAL A 109 8.70 4.19 -11.09
N PHE A 110 8.13 3.05 -11.47
CA PHE A 110 6.82 2.97 -12.12
C PHE A 110 5.71 3.59 -11.26
N LEU A 111 5.67 3.27 -9.95
CA LEU A 111 4.71 3.88 -9.03
C LEU A 111 4.91 5.39 -8.88
N VAL A 112 6.16 5.87 -8.83
CA VAL A 112 6.46 7.31 -8.80
C VAL A 112 5.97 8.00 -10.07
N VAL A 113 6.26 7.43 -11.25
CA VAL A 113 5.81 7.97 -12.54
C VAL A 113 4.29 8.05 -12.61
N ILE A 114 3.57 6.99 -12.23
CA ILE A 114 2.11 7.02 -12.18
C ILE A 114 1.61 8.06 -11.18
N GLY A 115 2.19 8.12 -9.99
CA GLY A 115 1.82 9.11 -8.96
C GLY A 115 1.97 10.54 -9.47
N THR A 116 3.08 10.85 -10.15
CA THR A 116 3.29 12.16 -10.78
C THR A 116 2.34 12.41 -11.96
N GLY A 117 2.03 11.38 -12.73
CA GLY A 117 1.07 11.47 -13.83
C GLY A 117 -0.34 11.82 -13.34
N ILE A 118 -0.77 11.24 -12.22
CA ILE A 118 -2.06 11.61 -11.59
C ILE A 118 -2.06 13.07 -11.17
N MET A 119 -0.99 13.56 -10.55
CA MET A 119 -0.88 14.98 -10.18
C MET A 119 -0.98 15.91 -11.41
N SER A 120 -0.41 15.52 -12.55
CA SER A 120 -0.49 16.31 -13.80
C SER A 120 -1.87 16.29 -14.49
N ILE A 121 -2.79 15.41 -14.08
CA ILE A 121 -4.17 15.42 -14.60
C ILE A 121 -5.00 16.49 -13.88
N PHE A 122 -4.66 16.79 -12.63
CA PHE A 122 -5.44 17.68 -11.77
C PHE A 122 -4.83 19.08 -11.62
N ASN A 123 -3.54 19.25 -11.93
CA ASN A 123 -2.82 20.53 -12.02
C ASN A 123 -2.53 20.91 -13.47
#